data_AF-A0A381VDK2-F1
#
_entry.id   AF-A0A381VDK2-F1
#
_cell.length_a   1.000
_cell.length_b   1.000
_cell.length_c   1.000
_cell.angle_alpha   90.00
_cell.angle_beta   90.00
_cell.angle_gamma   90.00
#
_symmetry.space_group_name_H-M   'P 1'
#
loop_
_entity.id
_entity.type
_entity.pdbx_description
1 polymer ?
#
loop_
_entity_poly.entity_id
_entity_poly.type
_entity_poly.pdbx_seq_one_letter_code
_entity_poly.pdbx_strand_id
1 'polypeptide(L)' 'MIKKIKKFSTEVQIEMGKVSWPTWDELKGATYIVLSLTILVAAFLFVVDLILNKLMNFIL' A
#
# COMPACT_ATOMS: atom_id res chain seq x y z
N MET A 1 -2.73 38.01 1.40
CA MET A 1 -2.23 36.62 1.29
C MET A 1 -3.26 35.59 1.79
N ILE A 2 -3.84 35.77 2.98
CA ILE A 2 -4.84 34.84 3.57
C ILE A 2 -6.07 34.61 2.66
N LYS A 3 -6.60 35.65 2.00
CA LYS A 3 -7.70 35.52 1.01
C LYS A 3 -7.32 34.67 -0.21
N LYS A 4 -6.06 34.72 -0.67
CA LYS A 4 -5.56 33.93 -1.81
C LYS A 4 -5.49 32.45 -1.45
N ILE A 5 -4.98 32.13 -0.26
CA ILE A 5 -4.90 30.76 0.26
C ILE A 5 -6.31 30.17 0.43
N LYS A 6 -7.25 30.93 1.02
CA LYS A 6 -8.63 30.48 1.16
C LYS A 6 -9.29 30.19 -0.19
N LYS A 7 -9.09 31.06 -1.19
CA LYS A 7 -9.58 30.87 -2.57
C LYS A 7 -8.99 29.60 -3.21
N PHE A 8 -7.68 29.40 -3.07
CA PHE A 8 -6.99 28.22 -3.59
C PHE A 8 -7.49 26.92 -2.96
N SER A 9 -7.66 26.86 -1.63
CA SER A 9 -8.21 25.66 -0.97
C SER A 9 -9.63 25.34 -1.43
N THR A 10 -10.47 26.37 -1.65
CA THR A 10 -11.81 26.18 -2.21
C THR A 10 -11.78 25.68 -3.65
N GLU A 11 -10.90 26.21 -4.48
CA GLU A 11 -10.71 25.75 -5.87
C GLU A 11 -10.22 24.29 -5.92
N VAL A 12 -9.27 23.92 -5.06
CA VAL A 12 -8.79 22.52 -4.94
C VAL A 12 -9.92 21.58 -4.52
N GLN A 13 -10.75 21.97 -3.55
CA GLN A 13 -11.88 21.14 -3.13
C GLN A 13 -12.89 20.91 -4.27
N ILE A 14 -13.13 21.93 -5.10
CA ILE A 14 -14.02 21.83 -6.26
C ILE A 14 -13.44 20.88 -7.32
N GLU A 15 -12.16 20.99 -7.65
CA GLU A 15 -11.51 20.08 -8.61
C GLU A 15 -11.43 18.65 -8.08
N MET A 16 -11.16 18.47 -6.79
CA MET A 16 -11.15 17.15 -6.14
C MET A 16 -12.53 16.48 -6.16
N GLY A 17 -13.62 17.26 -6.22
CA GLY A 17 -14.98 16.74 -6.41
C GLY A 17 -15.28 16.26 -7.83
N LYS A 18 -14.49 16.67 -8.83
CA LYS A 18 -14.59 16.15 -10.21
C LYS A 18 -13.82 14.86 -10.43
N VAL A 19 -12.97 14.48 -9.47
CA VAL A 19 -12.19 13.24 -9.53
C VAL A 19 -13.10 12.06 -9.24
N SER A 20 -12.99 11.03 -10.07
CA SER A 20 -13.68 9.75 -9.89
C SER A 20 -12.95 8.92 -8.84
N TRP A 21 -13.27 9.12 -7.57
CA TRP A 21 -12.72 8.32 -6.48
C TRP A 21 -13.27 6.89 -6.52
N PRO A 22 -12.45 5.89 -6.20
CA PRO A 22 -12.89 4.51 -6.10
C PRO A 22 -13.96 4.36 -5.02
N THR A 23 -14.86 3.40 -5.21
CA THR A 23 -15.85 3.07 -4.19
C THR A 23 -15.18 2.41 -2.97
N TRP A 24 -15.87 2.44 -1.83
CA TRP A 24 -15.37 1.80 -0.60
C TRP A 24 -15.08 0.30 -0.78
N ASP A 25 -15.82 -0.38 -1.65
CA ASP A 25 -15.65 -1.81 -1.88
C ASP A 25 -14.47 -2.10 -2.81
N GLU A 26 -14.24 -1.27 -3.83
CA GLU A 26 -13.01 -1.34 -4.65
C GLU A 26 -11.76 -1.07 -3.81
N LEU A 27 -11.82 -0.10 -2.90
CA LEU A 27 -10.71 0.24 -2.02
C LEU A 27 -10.35 -0.92 -1.08
N LYS A 28 -11.36 -1.56 -0.48
CA LYS A 28 -11.17 -2.76 0.34
C LYS A 28 -10.64 -3.91 -0.50
N GLY A 29 -11.20 -4.13 -1.70
CA GLY A 29 -10.75 -5.17 -2.63
C GLY A 29 -9.25 -5.04 -2.95
N ALA A 30 -8.82 -3.84 -3.34
CA ALA A 30 -7.40 -3.55 -3.60
C ALA A 30 -6.53 -3.82 -2.36
N THR A 31 -6.98 -3.40 -1.18
CA THR A 31 -6.24 -3.61 0.08
C THR A 31 -6.12 -5.08 0.45
N TYR A 32 -7.18 -5.87 0.30
CA TYR A 32 -7.17 -7.30 0.56
C TYR A 32 -6.22 -8.05 -0.38
N ILE A 33 -6.18 -7.67 -1.66
CA ILE A 33 -5.24 -8.24 -2.63
C ILE A 33 -3.81 -7.98 -2.18
N VAL A 34 -3.47 -6.73 -1.86
CA VAL A 34 -2.11 -6.36 -1.41
C VAL A 34 -1.73 -7.09 -0.11
N LEU A 35 -2.64 -7.19 0.86
CA LEU A 35 -2.41 -7.94 2.10
C LEU A 35 -2.13 -9.41 1.82
N SER A 36 -2.94 -10.06 0.98
CA SER A 36 -2.77 -11.47 0.64
C SER A 36 -1.43 -11.74 -0.05
N LEU A 37 -1.04 -10.90 -1.01
CA LEU A 37 0.23 -11.00 -1.71
C LEU A 37 1.41 -10.80 -0.75
N THR A 38 1.32 -9.80 0.12
CA THR A 38 2.38 -9.49 1.09
C THR A 38 2.60 -10.65 2.05
N ILE A 39 1.53 -11.27 2.55
CA ILE A 39 1.60 -12.45 3.44
C ILE A 39 2.24 -13.62 2.70
N LEU A 40 1.86 -13.87 1.45
CA LEU A 40 2.43 -14.96 0.65
C LEU A 40 3.93 -14.77 0.44
N VAL A 41 4.36 -13.56 0.07
CA VAL A 41 5.78 -13.23 -0.12
C VAL A 41 6.55 -13.35 1.20
N ALA A 42 5.99 -12.86 2.32
CA ALA A 42 6.61 -12.98 3.63
C ALA A 42 6.80 -14.45 4.04
N ALA A 43 5.80 -15.30 3.80
CA ALA A 43 5.89 -16.74 4.07
C ALA A 43 6.95 -17.42 3.18
N PHE A 44 7.03 -17.05 1.91
CA PHE A 44 8.07 -17.56 1.00
C PHE A 44 9.48 -17.19 1.50
N LEU A 45 9.72 -15.91 1.81
CA LEU A 45 11.01 -15.44 2.32
C LEU A 45 11.38 -16.15 3.62
N PHE A 46 10.43 -16.31 4.54
CA PHE A 46 10.64 -17.05 5.79
C PHE A 46 11.13 -18.48 5.54
N VAL A 47 10.54 -19.20 4.59
CA VAL A 47 10.98 -20.57 4.25
C VAL A 47 12.37 -20.55 3.64
N VAL A 48 12.66 -19.62 2.72
CA VAL A 48 13.98 -19.49 2.10
C VAL A 48 15.05 -19.20 3.15
N ASP A 49 14.79 -18.27 4.07
CA ASP A 49 15.71 -17.90 5.14
C ASP A 49 15.98 -19.08 6.08
N LEU A 50 14.97 -19.90 6.40
CA LEU A 50 15.15 -21.13 7.19
C LEU A 50 16.07 -22.14 6.48
N ILE A 51 15.89 -22.33 5.17
CA ILE A 51 16.71 -23.25 4.38
C ILE A 51 18.15 -22.74 4.33
N LEU A 52 18.34 -21.45 4.02
CA LEU A 52 19.66 -20.82 3.95
C LEU A 52 20.38 -20.87 5.29
N ASN A 53 19.70 -20.57 6.40
CA ASN A 53 20.28 -20.67 7.75
C ASN A 53 20.73 -22.09 8.08
N LYS A 54 19.92 -23.10 7.72
CA LYS A 54 20.28 -24.50 7.94
C LYS A 54 21.47 -24.94 7.09
N LEU A 55 21.54 -24.48 5.84
CA LEU A 55 22.67 -24.73 4.95
C LEU A 55 23.95 -24.06 5.48
N MET A 56 23.84 -22.82 5.96
CA MET A 56 24.96 -22.07 6.51
C MET A 56 25.52 -22.75 7.76
N ASN A 57 24.65 -23.19 8.68
CA ASN A 57 25.03 -23.95 9.87
C ASN A 57 25.62 -25.35 9.57
N PHE A 58 25.44 -25.86 8.35
CA PHE A 58 26.07 -27.11 7.94
C PHE A 58 27.46 -26.89 7.34
N ILE A 59 27.71 -25.71 6.75
CA ILE A 59 28.96 -25.36 6.09
C ILE A 59 29.98 -24.78 7.09
N LEU A 60 29.54 -23.95 8.04
CA LEU A 60 30.35 -23.39 9.13
C LEU A 60 30.36 -24.33 10.34
#